data_AF-A0A939Z7F7-F1
#
_entry.id   AF-A0A939Z7F7-F1
#
_cell.length_a   1.000
_cell.length_b   1.000
_cell.length_c   1.000
_cell.angle_alpha   90.00
_cell.angle_beta   90.00
_cell.angle_gamma   90.00
#
_symmetry.space_group_name_H-M   'P 1'
#
loop_
_entity.id
_entity.type
_entity.pdbx_description
1 polymer ?
#
loop_
_entity_poly.entity_id
_entity_poly.type
_entity_poly.pdbx_seq_one_letter_code
_entity_poly.pdbx_strand_id
1 'polypeptide(L)'
;MTAVLYLYLTAFFFYSSTNIVMLCLTSMIGIIISMASFYVFPLIVTFDMPLKTVFKNSLLFAFINLPQNLLVLILLILINIFLMLKFPIWWIILIVFFLIAFSSYTINFVAWNAISKHTEV
;
A
#
# COMPACT_ATOMS: atom_id res chain seq x y z
N MET A 1 -2.07 1.25 -5.67
CA MET A 1 -2.82 1.78 -4.51
C MET A 1 -4.32 1.92 -4.78
N THR A 2 -4.72 2.57 -5.88
CA THR A 2 -6.14 2.77 -6.25
C THR A 2 -6.94 1.48 -6.44
N ALA A 3 -6.39 0.49 -7.15
CA ALA A 3 -7.02 -0.83 -7.31
C ALA A 3 -7.20 -1.58 -5.97
N VAL A 4 -6.23 -1.45 -5.07
CA VAL A 4 -6.29 -2.04 -3.72
C VAL A 4 -7.41 -1.39 -2.92
N LEU A 5 -7.54 -0.06 -2.98
CA LEU A 5 -8.62 0.68 -2.31
C LEU A 5 -10.00 0.26 -2.84
N TYR A 6 -10.15 0.03 -4.15
CA TYR A 6 -11.38 -0.48 -4.73
C TYR A 6 -11.74 -1.88 -4.19
N LEU A 7 -10.78 -2.80 -4.13
CA LEU A 7 -10.97 -4.14 -3.54
C LEU A 7 -11.35 -4.07 -2.05
N TYR A 8 -10.82 -3.10 -1.31
CA TYR A 8 -11.21 -2.87 0.07
C TYR A 8 -12.66 -2.41 0.20
N LEU A 9 -13.10 -1.49 -0.65
CA LEU A 9 -14.48 -1.02 -0.63
C LEU A 9 -15.46 -2.16 -0.97
N THR A 10 -15.17 -2.96 -1.99
CA THR A 10 -16.04 -4.09 -2.34
C THR A 10 -16.09 -5.15 -1.24
N ALA A 11 -14.94 -5.48 -0.63
CA ALA A 11 -14.88 -6.38 0.51
C ALA A 11 -15.65 -5.82 1.73
N PHE A 12 -15.55 -4.51 1.98
CA PHE A 12 -16.26 -3.84 3.06
C PHE A 12 -17.78 -3.96 2.89
N PHE A 13 -18.32 -3.63 1.72
CA PHE A 13 -19.75 -3.73 1.46
C PHE A 13 -20.27 -5.18 1.56
N PHE A 14 -19.49 -6.15 1.10
CA PHE A 14 -19.87 -7.56 1.12
C PHE A 14 -19.87 -8.16 2.55
N TYR A 15 -18.79 -7.95 3.30
CA TYR A 15 -18.64 -8.56 4.63
C TYR A 15 -19.34 -7.78 5.74
N SER A 16 -19.56 -6.47 5.58
CA SER A 16 -20.36 -5.69 6.54
C SER A 16 -21.80 -6.20 6.67
N SER A 17 -22.33 -6.84 5.62
CA SER A 17 -23.69 -7.39 5.63
C SER A 17 -23.77 -8.81 6.20
N THR A 18 -22.65 -9.53 6.31
CA THR A 18 -22.64 -10.98 6.57
C THR A 18 -21.90 -11.34 7.86
N ASN A 19 -20.66 -10.88 8.04
CA ASN A 19 -19.84 -11.27 9.18
C ASN A 19 -18.69 -10.27 9.44
N ILE A 20 -18.83 -9.51 10.53
CA ILE A 20 -17.85 -8.48 10.95
C ILE A 20 -16.50 -9.10 11.33
N VAL A 21 -16.47 -10.31 11.90
CA VAL A 21 -15.21 -10.95 12.30
C VAL A 21 -14.34 -11.27 11.08
N MET A 22 -14.96 -11.78 10.01
CA MET A 22 -14.26 -12.03 8.74
C MET A 22 -13.81 -10.74 8.06
N LEU A 23 -14.58 -9.65 8.17
CA LEU A 23 -14.16 -8.33 7.68
C LEU A 23 -12.87 -7.86 8.36
N CYS A 24 -12.79 -7.96 9.69
CA CYS A 24 -11.59 -7.56 10.43
C CYS A 24 -10.37 -8.39 10.04
N LEU A 25 -10.50 -9.73 9.95
CA LEU A 25 -9.37 -10.59 9.59
C LEU A 25 -8.88 -10.35 8.16
N THR A 26 -9.79 -10.29 7.19
CA THR A 26 -9.45 -10.06 5.78
C THR A 26 -8.84 -8.68 5.57
N SER A 27 -9.34 -7.65 6.26
CA SER A 27 -8.79 -6.30 6.17
C SER A 27 -7.38 -6.20 6.76
N MET A 28 -7.13 -6.80 7.92
CA MET A 28 -5.79 -6.84 8.53
C MET A 28 -4.76 -7.54 7.63
N ILE A 29 -5.11 -8.72 7.10
CA ILE A 29 -4.23 -9.48 6.19
C ILE A 29 -3.96 -8.67 4.92
N GLY A 30 -4.99 -8.07 4.34
CA GLY A 30 -4.83 -7.23 3.16
C GLY A 30 -3.88 -6.06 3.42
N ILE A 31 -3.93 -5.45 4.62
CA ILE A 31 -3.16 -4.23 4.91
C ILE A 31 -1.69 -4.62 4.92
N ILE A 32 -1.35 -5.72 5.58
CA ILE A 32 0.01 -6.27 5.62
C ILE A 32 0.51 -6.60 4.21
N ILE A 33 -0.31 -7.27 3.39
CA ILE A 33 0.06 -7.61 1.99
C ILE A 33 0.25 -6.34 1.16
N SER A 34 -0.60 -5.33 1.33
CA SER A 34 -0.48 -4.06 0.63
C SER A 34 0.82 -3.34 0.99
N MET A 35 1.22 -3.35 2.27
CA MET A 35 2.50 -2.79 2.71
C MET A 35 3.69 -3.60 2.19
N ALA A 36 3.59 -4.93 2.16
CA ALA A 36 4.64 -5.77 1.60
C ALA A 36 4.90 -5.47 0.12
N SER A 37 3.85 -5.14 -0.66
CA SER A 37 3.99 -4.78 -2.07
C SER A 37 4.87 -3.55 -2.31
N PHE A 38 5.01 -2.66 -1.32
CA PHE A 38 5.84 -1.45 -1.41
C PHE A 38 7.33 -1.77 -1.56
N TYR A 39 7.76 -2.90 -1.02
CA TYR A 39 9.16 -3.31 -0.99
C TYR A 39 9.53 -4.29 -2.09
N VAL A 40 8.56 -4.97 -2.71
CA VAL A 40 8.84 -5.97 -3.75
C VAL A 40 9.61 -5.34 -4.91
N PHE A 41 9.12 -4.22 -5.46
CA PHE A 41 9.76 -3.60 -6.62
C PHE A 41 11.15 -3.02 -6.30
N PRO A 42 11.34 -2.23 -5.22
CA PRO A 42 12.68 -1.79 -4.82
C PRO A 42 13.65 -2.94 -4.56
N LEU A 43 13.21 -4.03 -3.92
CA LEU A 43 14.10 -5.16 -3.62
C LEU A 43 14.54 -5.91 -4.90
N ILE A 44 13.66 -6.04 -5.89
CA ILE A 44 14.01 -6.68 -7.19
C ILE A 44 15.07 -5.85 -7.92
N VAL A 45 14.96 -4.53 -7.88
CA VAL A 45 15.87 -3.64 -8.61
C VAL A 45 17.21 -3.50 -7.91
N THR A 46 17.23 -3.50 -6.58
CA THR A 46 18.45 -3.24 -5.80
C THR A 46 19.25 -4.51 -5.49
N PHE A 47 18.59 -5.65 -5.28
CA PHE A 47 19.26 -6.87 -4.84
C PHE A 47 19.08 -8.01 -5.85
N ASP A 48 20.19 -8.64 -6.22
CA ASP A 48 20.18 -9.86 -7.05
C ASP A 48 19.84 -11.09 -6.19
N MET A 49 18.58 -11.18 -5.77
CA MET A 49 18.04 -12.26 -4.95
C MET A 49 16.97 -13.06 -5.72
N PRO A 50 16.82 -14.37 -5.43
CA PRO A 50 15.74 -15.15 -6.03
C PRO A 50 14.38 -14.62 -5.57
N LEU A 51 13.40 -14.62 -6.47
CA LEU A 51 12.04 -14.07 -6.25
C LEU A 51 11.38 -14.56 -4.95
N LYS A 52 11.56 -15.83 -4.58
CA LYS A 52 11.01 -16.40 -3.35
C LYS A 52 11.55 -15.70 -2.09
N THR A 53 12.82 -15.29 -2.12
CA THR A 53 13.47 -14.56 -1.03
C THR A 53 13.03 -13.10 -1.00
N VAL A 54 12.84 -12.48 -2.17
CA VAL A 54 12.27 -11.13 -2.29
C VAL A 54 10.91 -11.05 -1.59
N PHE A 55 9.99 -11.97 -1.88
CA PHE A 55 8.65 -11.96 -1.25
C PHE A 55 8.69 -12.16 0.27
N LYS A 56 9.59 -13.00 0.77
CA LYS A 56 9.75 -13.20 2.22
C LYS A 56 10.32 -11.94 2.89
N ASN A 57 11.34 -11.35 2.27
CA ASN A 57 12.00 -10.16 2.81
C ASN A 57 11.09 -8.94 2.72
N SER A 58 10.32 -8.76 1.65
CA SER A 58 9.35 -7.66 1.51
C SER A 58 8.28 -7.71 2.60
N LEU A 59 7.85 -8.92 2.98
CA LEU A 59 6.89 -9.14 4.07
C LEU A 59 7.53 -8.82 5.43
N LEU A 60 8.79 -9.20 5.62
CA LEU A 60 9.54 -8.88 6.84
C LEU A 60 9.75 -7.36 6.99
N PHE A 61 10.08 -6.66 5.91
CA PHE A 61 10.18 -5.18 5.88
C PHE A 61 8.84 -4.49 6.18
N ALA A 62 7.73 -5.06 5.73
CA ALA A 62 6.39 -4.57 6.05
C ALA A 62 6.13 -4.59 7.56
N PHE A 63 6.58 -5.64 8.26
CA PHE A 63 6.46 -5.75 9.72
C PHE A 63 7.47 -4.88 10.48
N ILE A 64 8.73 -4.81 10.05
CA ILE A 64 9.75 -3.98 10.71
C ILE A 64 9.35 -2.50 10.69
N ASN A 65 8.92 -1.99 9.53
CA ASN A 65 8.58 -0.58 9.35
C ASN A 65 7.08 -0.33 9.39
N LEU A 66 6.32 -1.18 10.09
CA LEU A 66 4.86 -1.11 10.18
C LEU A 66 4.32 0.28 10.55
N PRO A 67 4.82 1.00 11.58
CA PRO A 67 4.27 2.32 11.93
C PRO A 67 4.46 3.35 10.81
N GLN A 68 5.62 3.33 10.14
CA GLN A 68 5.91 4.26 9.04
C GLN A 68 5.06 3.93 7.80
N ASN A 69 4.93 2.65 7.46
CA ASN A 69 4.09 2.19 6.36
C ASN A 69 2.61 2.49 6.60
N LEU A 70 2.14 2.33 7.83
CA LEU A 70 0.77 2.64 8.22
C LEU A 70 0.49 4.14 8.08
N LEU A 71 1.40 5.00 8.51
CA LEU A 71 1.26 6.46 8.36
C LEU A 71 1.14 6.88 6.89
N VAL A 72 2.00 6.36 6.02
CA VAL A 72 1.95 6.67 4.58
C VAL A 72 0.66 6.15 3.96
N LEU A 73 0.25 4.93 4.31
CA LEU A 73 -0.98 4.33 3.81
C LEU A 73 -2.22 5.15 4.21
N ILE A 74 -2.32 5.54 5.48
CA ILE A 74 -3.39 6.40 5.99
C ILE A 74 -3.40 7.75 5.27
N LEU A 75 -2.23 8.39 5.13
CA LEU A 75 -2.11 9.70 4.48
C LEU A 75 -2.55 9.64 3.01
N LEU A 76 -2.12 8.61 2.26
CA LEU A 76 -2.53 8.41 0.86
C LEU A 76 -4.03 8.11 0.75
N ILE A 77 -4.59 7.30 1.66
CA ILE A 77 -6.03 7.03 1.68
C ILE A 77 -6.83 8.30 1.96
N LEU A 78 -6.43 9.11 2.95
CA LEU A 78 -7.10 10.36 3.30
C LEU A 78 -7.10 11.34 2.13
N ILE A 79 -5.98 11.51 1.42
CA ILE A 79 -5.91 12.38 0.24
C ILE A 79 -6.87 11.88 -0.85
N ASN A 80 -6.89 10.58 -1.12
CA ASN A 80 -7.77 10.01 -2.15
C ASN A 80 -9.26 10.15 -1.78
N ILE A 81 -9.63 9.88 -0.53
CA ILE A 81 -11.01 10.04 -0.04
C ILE A 81 -11.43 11.50 -0.07
N PHE A 82 -10.58 12.42 0.39
CA PHE A 82 -10.87 13.85 0.40
C PHE A 82 -11.15 14.38 -1.02
N LEU A 83 -10.30 14.03 -1.98
CA LEU A 83 -10.47 14.41 -3.38
C LEU A 83 -11.74 13.79 -3.99
N MET A 84 -12.01 12.51 -3.70
CA MET A 84 -13.22 11.83 -4.17
C MET A 84 -14.50 12.53 -3.66
N LEU A 85 -14.53 12.96 -2.39
CA LEU A 85 -15.71 13.58 -1.78
C LEU A 85 -15.93 15.03 -2.21
N LYS A 86 -14.86 15.82 -2.37
CA LYS A 86 -14.96 17.26 -2.69
C LYS A 86 -14.96 17.55 -4.18
N PHE A 87 -14.24 16.76 -4.97
CA PHE A 87 -14.02 17.03 -6.40
C PHE A 87 -14.03 15.73 -7.22
N PRO A 88 -15.16 15.01 -7.32
CA PRO A 88 -15.21 13.66 -7.92
C PRO A 88 -14.77 13.62 -9.39
N ILE A 89 -15.16 14.61 -10.20
CA ILE A 89 -14.78 14.69 -11.62
C ILE A 89 -13.28 14.93 -11.77
N TRP A 90 -12.73 15.87 -11.01
CA TRP A 90 -11.29 16.16 -11.03
C TRP A 90 -10.48 14.98 -10.48
N TRP A 91 -11.00 14.28 -9.47
CA TRP A 91 -10.37 13.09 -8.91
C TRP A 91 -10.19 11.98 -9.97
N ILE A 92 -11.18 11.73 -10.83
CA ILE A 92 -11.06 10.74 -11.91
C ILE A 92 -9.93 11.14 -12.88
N ILE A 93 -9.91 12.40 -13.31
CA ILE A 93 -8.87 12.92 -14.22
C ILE A 93 -7.49 12.82 -13.55
N LEU A 94 -7.39 13.29 -12.30
CA LEU A 94 -6.15 13.27 -11.53
C LEU A 94 -5.69 11.84 -11.24
N ILE A 95 -6.57 10.86 -11.11
CA ILE A 95 -6.20 9.45 -10.96
C ILE A 95 -5.35 8.98 -12.13
N VAL A 96 -5.82 9.24 -13.35
CA VAL A 96 -5.19 8.71 -14.57
C VAL A 96 -3.82 9.35 -14.78
N PHE A 97 -3.70 10.65 -14.55
CA PHE A 97 -2.49 11.41 -14.89
C PHE A 97 -1.51 11.60 -13.74
N PHE A 98 -1.97 11.67 -12.49
CA PHE A 98 -1.15 12.18 -11.39
C PHE A 98 -1.18 11.32 -10.12
N LEU A 99 -2.35 11.01 -9.55
CA LEU A 99 -2.45 10.38 -8.23
C LEU A 99 -1.84 8.98 -8.20
N ILE A 100 -1.92 8.22 -9.29
CA ILE A 100 -1.24 6.92 -9.39
C ILE A 100 0.29 7.13 -9.29
N ALA A 101 0.86 8.02 -10.10
CA ALA A 101 2.29 8.32 -10.07
C ALA A 101 2.74 8.89 -8.72
N PHE A 102 1.98 9.84 -8.16
CA PHE A 102 2.25 10.45 -6.87
C PHE A 102 2.23 9.43 -5.72
N SER A 103 1.22 8.55 -5.69
CA SER A 103 1.14 7.50 -4.67
C SER A 103 2.30 6.52 -4.78
N SER A 104 2.64 6.07 -5.99
CA SER A 104 3.78 5.17 -6.23
C SER A 104 5.11 5.81 -5.88
N TYR A 105 5.31 7.09 -6.23
CA TYR A 105 6.52 7.84 -5.89
C TYR A 105 6.68 7.97 -4.37
N THR A 106 5.61 8.37 -3.67
CA THR A 106 5.63 8.55 -2.21
C THR A 106 5.94 7.24 -1.49
N ILE A 107 5.32 6.14 -1.93
CA ILE A 107 5.56 4.79 -1.41
C ILE A 107 7.03 4.39 -1.62
N ASN A 108 7.54 4.53 -2.84
CA ASN A 108 8.92 4.16 -3.16
C ASN A 108 9.94 5.01 -2.40
N PHE A 109 9.69 6.31 -2.25
CA PHE A 109 10.55 7.20 -1.48
C PHE A 109 10.69 6.76 -0.01
N VAL A 110 9.57 6.38 0.60
CA VAL A 110 9.57 5.87 1.99
C VAL A 110 10.17 4.48 2.09
N ALA A 111 9.84 3.59 1.15
CA ALA A 111 10.40 2.25 1.10
C ALA A 111 11.93 2.28 0.94
N TRP A 112 12.45 3.20 0.12
CA TRP A 112 13.88 3.39 -0.07
C TRP A 112 14.60 3.77 1.22
N ASN A 113 14.08 4.75 1.95
CA ASN A 113 14.62 5.17 3.26
C ASN A 113 14.61 4.01 4.28
N ALA A 114 13.56 3.18 4.25
CA ALA A 114 13.47 2.01 5.10
C ALA A 114 14.50 0.92 4.73
N ILE A 115 14.75 0.70 3.43
CA ILE A 115 15.75 -0.25 2.94
C ILE A 115 17.16 0.24 3.28
N SER A 116 17.53 1.48 2.93
CA SER A 116 18.86 2.03 3.19
C SER A 116 19.24 2.05 4.68
N LYS A 117 18.26 2.12 5.58
CA LYS A 117 18.49 2.06 7.03
C LYS A 117 18.86 0.66 7.53
N HIS A 118 18.44 -0.40 6.86
CA HIS A 118 18.59 -1.79 7.33
C HIS A 118 19.58 -2.61 6.49
N THR A 119 19.89 -2.14 5.30
CA THR A 119 20.95 -2.67 4.45
C THR A 119 21.92 -1.53 4.23
N GLU A 120 23.06 -1.58 4.94
CA GLU A 120 24.20 -0.71 4.71
C GLU A 120 24.64 -0.86 3.25
N VAL A 121 24.15 0.03 2.39
CA VAL A 121 24.63 0.25 1.03
C VAL A 121 24.80 1.75 0.85
#